data_AF-A0A9J7BS55-F1
#
_entry.id   AF-A0A9J7BS55-F1
#
_cell.length_a   1.000
_cell.length_b   1.000
_cell.length_c   1.000
_cell.angle_alpha   90.00
_cell.angle_beta   90.00
_cell.angle_gamma   90.00
#
_symmetry.space_group_name_H-M   'P 1'
#
loop_
_entity.id
_entity.type
_entity.pdbx_description
1 polymer ?
#
loop_
_entity_poly.entity_id
_entity_poly.type
_entity_poly.pdbx_seq_one_letter_code
_entity_poly.pdbx_strand_id
1 'polypeptide(L)'
;MSVYKHEYRAYTGTLTPLWVRVAVVVRYAFAEAWSSRITATLFTLSMAPVVVYLVGIYLANNALARALVMKGNSFLTINASYFVKVLETQSWLALVLTAWIAPRLISFDLADNALPILLSHPISRFGYVLGKFIALFACLSLVTWIPCLLLFVFQGYSSEQPWLMANLRIAAGLMAGSLIWIVLLSFLGLAMSSRVKWRVAATGVIFAVVFIPAGIGGIIMAILRTKWGLLLNAPAIMTQLWQQLLGAPVSMRADFVLPDAAILAMLAAVCAVSVYILNARIRAREVVRG
;
A
#
# COMPACT_ATOMS: atom_id res chain seq x y z
N MET A 1 -3.96 17.43 54.58
CA MET A 1 -4.08 15.95 54.65
C MET A 1 -2.89 15.37 53.89
N SER A 2 -1.98 14.67 54.58
CA SER A 2 -0.65 14.36 54.06
C SER A 2 -0.66 13.17 53.08
N VAL A 3 0.17 13.28 52.04
CA VAL A 3 0.27 12.34 50.90
C VAL A 3 0.69 10.91 51.32
N TYR A 4 1.16 10.71 52.55
CA TYR A 4 1.71 9.47 53.10
C TYR A 4 0.70 8.32 53.36
N LYS A 5 -0.61 8.51 53.14
CA LYS A 5 -1.64 7.49 53.39
C LYS A 5 -2.16 6.74 52.15
N HIS A 6 -1.55 6.92 50.98
CA HIS A 6 -1.93 6.16 49.80
C HIS A 6 -1.25 4.80 49.83
N GLU A 7 -1.85 3.83 50.54
CA GLU A 7 -1.49 2.43 50.41
C GLU A 7 -1.65 2.00 48.95
N TYR A 8 -0.56 1.52 48.35
CA TYR A 8 -0.54 1.07 46.96
C TYR A 8 -1.41 -0.19 46.85
N ARG A 9 -2.65 -0.04 46.38
CA ARG A 9 -3.54 -1.19 46.14
C ARG A 9 -3.11 -1.90 44.86
N ALA A 10 -2.82 -3.19 44.98
CA ALA A 10 -2.57 -4.03 43.81
C ALA A 10 -3.81 -4.03 42.90
N TYR A 11 -3.58 -3.94 41.59
CA TYR A 11 -4.66 -3.98 40.60
C TYR A 11 -5.32 -5.36 40.61
N THR A 12 -6.59 -5.42 41.01
CA THR A 12 -7.39 -6.66 41.09
C THR A 12 -8.29 -6.88 39.87
N GLY A 13 -8.26 -5.97 38.90
CA GLY A 13 -9.03 -6.07 37.67
C GLY A 13 -8.50 -7.13 36.70
N THR A 14 -9.29 -7.46 35.68
CA THR A 14 -8.89 -8.39 34.62
C THR A 14 -7.78 -7.79 33.76
N LEU A 15 -6.70 -8.55 33.56
CA LEU A 15 -5.60 -8.13 32.68
C LEU A 15 -6.05 -8.16 31.22
N THR A 16 -5.84 -7.05 30.50
CA THR A 16 -6.11 -7.01 29.07
C THR A 16 -5.09 -7.86 28.31
N PRO A 17 -5.53 -8.71 27.36
CA PRO A 17 -4.61 -9.51 26.55
C PRO A 17 -3.79 -8.62 25.60
N LEU A 18 -2.58 -9.05 25.26
CA LEU A 18 -1.62 -8.27 24.46
C LEU A 18 -2.19 -7.85 23.09
N TRP A 19 -3.00 -8.69 22.44
CA TRP A 19 -3.59 -8.40 21.14
C TRP A 19 -4.61 -7.27 21.15
N VAL A 20 -5.39 -7.14 22.22
CA VAL A 20 -6.37 -6.04 22.38
C VAL A 20 -5.65 -4.70 22.53
N ARG A 21 -4.44 -4.69 23.09
CA ARG A 21 -3.62 -3.47 23.21
C ARG A 21 -3.14 -2.96 21.86
N VAL A 22 -2.87 -3.85 20.90
CA VAL A 22 -2.54 -3.47 19.52
C VAL A 22 -3.72 -2.74 18.88
N ALA A 23 -4.95 -3.20 19.10
CA ALA A 23 -6.15 -2.55 18.56
C ALA A 23 -6.29 -1.09 19.03
N VAL A 24 -5.83 -0.76 20.25
CA VAL A 24 -5.79 0.62 20.74
C VAL A 24 -4.82 1.47 19.90
N VAL A 25 -3.63 0.95 19.61
CA VAL A 25 -2.65 1.63 18.74
C VAL A 25 -3.23 1.82 17.33
N VAL A 26 -3.87 0.79 16.78
CA VAL A 26 -4.55 0.86 15.48
C VAL A 26 -5.60 1.97 15.47
N ARG A 27 -6.46 2.01 16.48
CA ARG A 27 -7.54 3.00 16.57
C ARG A 27 -7.01 4.43 16.58
N TYR A 28 -6.02 4.71 17.42
CA TYR A 28 -5.42 6.05 17.48
C TYR A 28 -4.62 6.39 16.23
N ALA A 29 -3.88 5.45 15.67
CA ALA A 29 -3.17 5.63 14.40
C ALA A 29 -4.13 5.91 13.23
N PHE A 30 -5.28 5.23 13.20
CA PHE A 30 -6.31 5.46 12.18
C PHE A 30 -6.98 6.82 12.36
N ALA A 31 -7.38 7.17 13.59
CA ALA A 31 -7.91 8.50 13.90
C ALA A 31 -6.91 9.60 13.55
N GLU A 32 -5.62 9.37 13.83
CA GLU A 32 -4.55 10.27 13.45
C GLU A 32 -4.46 10.38 11.93
N ALA A 33 -4.41 9.28 11.16
CA ALA A 33 -4.35 9.32 9.70
C ALA A 33 -5.49 10.17 9.10
N TRP A 34 -6.72 9.98 9.60
CA TRP A 34 -7.94 10.62 9.10
C TRP A 34 -8.25 12.01 9.68
N SER A 35 -7.54 12.46 10.71
CA SER A 35 -7.77 13.79 11.31
C SER A 35 -7.41 14.96 10.39
N SER A 36 -6.64 14.73 9.32
CA SER A 36 -6.23 15.78 8.38
C SER A 36 -7.17 15.87 7.18
N ARG A 37 -7.66 17.08 6.88
CA ARG A 37 -8.45 17.37 5.67
C ARG A 37 -7.73 16.92 4.39
N ILE A 38 -6.40 17.05 4.35
CA ILE A 38 -5.60 16.64 3.20
C ILE A 38 -5.66 15.13 2.97
N THR A 39 -5.76 14.33 4.04
CA THR A 39 -5.91 12.87 3.89
C THR A 39 -7.26 12.54 3.27
N ALA A 40 -8.32 13.20 3.72
CA ALA A 40 -9.66 13.04 3.14
C ALA A 40 -9.72 13.53 1.68
N THR A 41 -9.06 14.62 1.32
CA THR A 41 -9.00 15.10 -0.07
C THR A 41 -8.21 14.16 -0.96
N LEU A 42 -7.08 13.62 -0.50
CA LEU A 42 -6.32 12.64 -1.28
C LEU A 42 -7.09 11.34 -1.46
N PHE A 43 -7.81 10.88 -0.42
CA PHE A 43 -8.67 9.70 -0.49
C PHE A 43 -9.83 9.90 -1.48
N THR A 44 -10.50 11.05 -1.42
CA THR A 44 -11.59 11.35 -2.37
C THR A 44 -11.06 11.49 -3.79
N LEU A 45 -9.90 12.12 -3.99
CA LEU A 45 -9.25 12.20 -5.30
C LEU A 45 -8.86 10.82 -5.83
N SER A 46 -8.43 9.89 -4.97
CA SER A 46 -8.09 8.53 -5.41
C SER A 46 -9.31 7.70 -5.82
N MET A 47 -10.51 8.09 -5.38
CA MET A 47 -11.76 7.50 -5.88
C MET A 47 -12.14 8.00 -7.27
N ALA A 48 -11.64 9.17 -7.72
CA ALA A 48 -12.05 9.74 -9.01
C ALA A 48 -11.75 8.81 -10.20
N PRO A 49 -10.55 8.16 -10.31
CA PRO A 49 -10.33 7.18 -11.37
C PRO A 49 -11.24 5.96 -11.29
N VAL A 50 -11.67 5.53 -10.09
CA VAL A 50 -12.64 4.43 -9.94
C VAL A 50 -13.94 4.78 -10.66
N VAL A 51 -14.43 6.01 -10.47
CA VAL A 51 -15.64 6.50 -11.15
C VAL A 51 -15.43 6.54 -12.67
N VAL A 52 -14.27 7.01 -13.14
CA VAL A 52 -13.95 7.02 -14.58
C VAL A 52 -13.97 5.59 -15.16
N TYR A 53 -13.36 4.63 -14.47
CA TYR A 53 -13.39 3.23 -14.91
C TYR A 53 -14.77 2.59 -14.79
N LEU A 54 -15.60 2.99 -13.84
CA LEU A 54 -16.99 2.57 -13.72
C LEU A 54 -17.81 3.05 -14.93
N VAL A 55 -17.68 4.32 -15.28
CA VAL A 55 -18.30 4.89 -16.48
C VAL A 55 -17.80 4.18 -17.73
N GLY A 56 -16.50 3.91 -17.83
CA GLY A 56 -15.92 3.11 -18.92
C GLY A 56 -16.57 1.74 -19.07
N ILE A 57 -16.78 1.03 -17.96
CA ILE A 57 -17.48 -0.26 -17.92
C ILE A 57 -18.94 -0.11 -18.39
N TYR A 58 -19.65 0.90 -17.89
CA TYR A 58 -21.05 1.16 -18.26
C TYR A 58 -21.20 1.43 -19.77
N LEU A 59 -20.37 2.31 -20.32
CA LEU A 59 -20.37 2.64 -21.75
C LEU A 59 -20.04 1.43 -22.63
N ALA A 60 -19.12 0.58 -22.16
CA ALA A 60 -18.72 -0.61 -22.89
C ALA A 60 -19.77 -1.71 -22.84
N ASN A 61 -20.64 -1.82 -21.84
CA ASN A 61 -21.72 -2.83 -21.83
C ASN A 61 -23.03 -2.35 -22.46
N ASN A 62 -23.36 -1.05 -22.40
CA ASN A 62 -24.61 -0.52 -22.93
C ASN A 62 -24.53 -0.23 -24.45
N ALA A 63 -25.34 -0.93 -25.27
CA ALA A 63 -25.34 -0.81 -26.72
C ALA A 63 -25.65 0.61 -27.24
N LEU A 64 -26.63 1.30 -26.62
CA LEU A 64 -27.01 2.67 -26.99
C LEU A 64 -25.89 3.66 -26.66
N ALA A 65 -25.30 3.53 -25.47
CA ALA A 65 -24.21 4.39 -25.04
C ALA A 65 -22.94 4.18 -25.87
N ARG A 66 -22.64 2.91 -26.23
CA ARG A 66 -21.54 2.54 -27.12
C ARG A 66 -21.72 3.14 -28.52
N ALA A 67 -22.94 3.10 -29.06
CA ALA A 67 -23.24 3.67 -30.38
C ALA A 67 -23.08 5.21 -30.41
N LEU A 68 -23.57 5.90 -29.38
CA LEU A 68 -23.52 7.36 -29.28
C LEU A 68 -22.11 7.91 -29.04
N VAL A 69 -21.36 7.28 -28.13
CA VAL A 69 -20.05 7.81 -27.70
C VAL A 69 -18.90 7.26 -28.56
N MET A 70 -18.93 5.98 -28.92
CA MET A 70 -17.81 5.33 -29.60
C MET A 70 -17.96 5.25 -31.12
N LYS A 71 -19.09 5.65 -31.71
CA LYS A 71 -19.33 5.64 -33.18
C LYS A 71 -18.87 4.33 -33.86
N GLY A 72 -19.09 3.18 -33.20
CA GLY A 72 -18.73 1.86 -33.73
C GLY A 72 -17.28 1.41 -33.51
N ASN A 73 -16.43 2.20 -32.84
CA ASN A 73 -15.05 1.84 -32.55
C ASN A 73 -14.97 0.92 -31.32
N SER A 74 -14.54 -0.33 -31.50
CA SER A 74 -14.45 -1.38 -30.45
C SER A 74 -13.22 -1.25 -29.55
N PHE A 75 -12.79 -0.02 -29.21
CA PHE A 75 -11.58 0.23 -28.42
C PHE A 75 -11.72 -0.12 -26.93
N LEU A 76 -12.94 -0.25 -26.39
CA LEU A 76 -13.19 -0.60 -24.99
C LEU A 76 -13.73 -2.02 -24.85
N THR A 77 -12.88 -3.01 -25.13
CA THR A 77 -13.12 -4.39 -24.69
C THR A 77 -12.67 -4.55 -23.24
N ILE A 78 -13.59 -4.94 -22.36
CA ILE A 78 -13.29 -5.14 -20.93
C ILE A 78 -12.63 -6.50 -20.75
N ASN A 79 -11.29 -6.49 -20.76
CA ASN A 79 -10.43 -7.67 -20.63
C ASN A 79 -9.51 -7.54 -19.41
N ALA A 80 -8.68 -8.56 -19.15
CA ALA A 80 -7.67 -8.54 -18.09
C ALA A 80 -6.78 -7.29 -18.13
N SER A 81 -6.38 -6.83 -19.33
CA SER A 81 -5.58 -5.61 -19.51
C SER A 81 -6.28 -4.32 -19.02
N TYR A 82 -7.62 -4.28 -19.06
CA TYR A 82 -8.39 -3.16 -18.50
C TYR A 82 -8.21 -3.12 -16.98
N PHE A 83 -8.35 -4.26 -16.32
CA PHE A 83 -8.17 -4.37 -14.87
C PHE A 83 -6.72 -4.19 -14.42
N VAL A 84 -5.73 -4.52 -15.26
CA VAL A 84 -4.32 -4.15 -15.01
C VAL A 84 -4.18 -2.63 -14.95
N LYS A 85 -4.74 -1.88 -15.91
CA LYS A 85 -4.69 -0.40 -15.90
C LYS A 85 -5.41 0.20 -14.69
N VAL A 86 -6.55 -0.37 -14.31
CA VAL A 86 -7.27 0.02 -13.08
C VAL A 86 -6.36 -0.14 -11.87
N LEU A 87 -5.73 -1.31 -11.74
CA LEU A 87 -4.86 -1.64 -10.61
C LEU A 87 -3.59 -0.77 -10.61
N GLU A 88 -2.96 -0.53 -11.76
CA GLU A 88 -1.82 0.38 -11.91
C GLU A 88 -2.17 1.79 -11.42
N THR A 89 -3.29 2.33 -11.89
CA THR A 89 -3.74 3.69 -11.54
C THR A 89 -4.00 3.81 -10.04
N GLN A 90 -4.71 2.84 -9.45
CA GLN A 90 -4.98 2.84 -8.00
C GLN A 90 -3.71 2.61 -7.18
N SER A 91 -2.75 1.83 -7.69
CA SER A 91 -1.47 1.58 -7.04
C SER A 91 -0.58 2.83 -6.98
N TRP A 92 -0.60 3.66 -8.03
CA TRP A 92 0.08 4.96 -8.02
C TRP A 92 -0.54 5.90 -6.98
N LEU A 93 -1.87 5.97 -6.91
CA LEU A 93 -2.55 6.77 -5.89
C LEU A 93 -2.29 6.25 -4.47
N ALA A 94 -2.22 4.93 -4.29
CA ALA A 94 -1.83 4.31 -3.04
C ALA A 94 -0.41 4.69 -2.60
N LEU A 95 0.54 4.82 -3.54
CA LEU A 95 1.88 5.33 -3.25
C LEU A 95 1.83 6.78 -2.75
N VAL A 96 1.04 7.65 -3.40
CA VAL A 96 0.87 9.05 -2.96
C VAL A 96 0.27 9.12 -1.55
N LEU A 97 -0.78 8.34 -1.27
CA LEU A 97 -1.38 8.25 0.05
C LEU A 97 -0.39 7.71 1.10
N THR A 98 0.40 6.69 0.74
CA THR A 98 1.45 6.16 1.62
C THR A 98 2.48 7.23 1.96
N ALA A 99 2.97 7.97 0.97
CA ALA A 99 3.94 9.03 1.16
C ALA A 99 3.41 10.15 2.07
N TRP A 100 2.09 10.36 2.09
CA TRP A 100 1.45 11.36 2.95
C TRP A 100 1.15 10.87 4.38
N ILE A 101 0.62 9.64 4.51
CA ILE A 101 0.13 9.08 5.77
C ILE A 101 1.28 8.46 6.58
N ALA A 102 2.20 7.73 5.95
CA ALA A 102 3.22 6.98 6.68
C ALA A 102 4.16 7.86 7.53
N PRO A 103 4.65 9.02 7.03
CA PRO A 103 5.44 9.95 7.85
C PRO A 103 4.67 10.46 9.07
N ARG A 104 3.39 10.76 8.88
CA ARG A 104 2.55 11.24 9.98
C ARG A 104 2.44 10.20 11.10
N LEU A 105 2.34 8.93 10.74
CA LEU A 105 2.18 7.84 11.70
C LEU A 105 3.42 7.59 12.57
N ILE A 106 4.64 7.84 12.09
CA ILE A 106 5.88 7.49 12.81
C ILE A 106 6.78 8.69 13.09
N SER A 107 6.93 9.61 12.14
CA SER A 107 7.87 10.73 12.27
C SER A 107 7.48 11.69 13.39
N PHE A 108 6.19 11.88 13.69
CA PHE A 108 5.75 12.70 14.81
C PHE A 108 6.08 12.07 16.16
N ASP A 109 5.82 10.77 16.34
CA ASP A 109 6.20 10.02 17.54
C ASP A 109 7.73 10.09 17.81
N LEU A 110 8.53 10.16 16.74
CA LEU A 110 10.00 10.31 16.81
C LEU A 110 10.47 11.75 17.03
N ALA A 111 9.79 12.73 16.43
CA ALA A 111 10.13 14.15 16.57
C ALA A 111 9.87 14.63 18.00
N ASP A 112 8.76 14.18 18.59
CA ASP A 112 8.33 14.54 19.94
C ASP A 112 8.94 13.65 21.04
N ASN A 113 9.83 12.71 20.67
CA ASN A 113 10.40 11.70 21.57
C ASN A 113 9.33 10.97 22.39
N ALA A 114 8.20 10.62 21.78
CA ALA A 114 7.09 9.93 22.45
C ALA A 114 7.38 8.44 22.69
N LEU A 115 8.33 7.84 21.96
CA LEU A 115 8.62 6.40 22.02
C LEU A 115 8.95 5.87 23.43
N PRO A 116 9.76 6.53 24.28
CA PRO A 116 10.00 6.06 25.65
C PRO A 116 8.73 6.05 26.51
N ILE A 117 7.83 7.02 26.30
CA ILE A 117 6.55 7.11 27.01
C ILE A 117 5.56 6.05 26.50
N LEU A 118 5.53 5.81 25.18
CA LEU A 118 4.67 4.79 24.58
C LEU A 118 5.12 3.37 24.94
N LEU A 119 6.43 3.13 25.04
CA LEU A 119 7.02 1.82 25.37
C LEU A 119 7.19 1.58 26.87
N SER A 120 6.97 2.59 27.73
CA SER A 120 6.85 2.37 29.18
C SER A 120 5.49 1.77 29.56
N HIS A 121 4.49 1.96 28.70
CA HIS A 121 3.23 1.22 28.76
C HIS A 121 3.45 -0.24 28.33
N PRO A 122 2.57 -1.17 28.72
CA PRO A 122 2.78 -2.59 28.46
C PRO A 122 2.37 -2.97 27.02
N ILE A 123 3.01 -2.30 26.06
CA ILE A 123 2.92 -2.46 24.61
C ILE A 123 4.31 -2.88 24.10
N SER A 124 4.39 -4.01 23.40
CA SER A 124 5.64 -4.45 22.81
C SER A 124 6.01 -3.60 21.59
N ARG A 125 7.31 -3.54 21.25
CA ARG A 125 7.79 -2.85 20.03
C ARG A 125 7.11 -3.38 18.78
N PHE A 126 6.94 -4.70 18.71
CA PHE A 126 6.22 -5.36 17.63
C PHE A 126 4.76 -4.93 17.60
N GLY A 127 4.07 -4.87 18.75
CA GLY A 127 2.68 -4.43 18.83
C GLY A 127 2.48 -2.98 18.38
N TYR A 128 3.42 -2.09 18.69
CA TYR A 128 3.42 -0.71 18.20
C TYR A 128 3.56 -0.65 16.66
N VAL A 129 4.58 -1.30 16.10
CA VAL A 129 4.82 -1.32 14.64
C VAL A 129 3.64 -1.97 13.91
N LEU A 130 3.15 -3.10 14.42
CA LEU A 130 2.01 -3.81 13.86
C LEU A 130 0.75 -2.93 13.89
N GLY A 131 0.53 -2.17 14.96
CA GLY A 131 -0.59 -1.25 15.05
C GLY A 131 -0.54 -0.14 13.99
N LYS A 132 0.64 0.49 13.81
CA LYS A 132 0.86 1.51 12.77
C LYS A 132 0.75 0.90 11.35
N PHE A 133 1.25 -0.33 11.17
CA PHE A 133 1.12 -1.09 9.92
C PHE A 133 -0.33 -1.37 9.57
N ILE A 134 -1.12 -1.92 10.50
CA ILE A 134 -2.54 -2.24 10.27
C ILE A 134 -3.33 -0.96 9.93
N ALA A 135 -3.05 0.16 10.60
CA ALA A 135 -3.72 1.42 10.30
C ALA A 135 -3.44 1.91 8.88
N LEU A 136 -2.18 1.88 8.44
CA LEU A 136 -1.79 2.26 7.08
C LEU A 136 -2.34 1.26 6.04
N PHE A 137 -2.20 -0.03 6.29
CA PHE A 137 -2.70 -1.11 5.46
C PHE A 137 -4.22 -1.01 5.25
N ALA A 138 -4.98 -0.71 6.31
CA ALA A 138 -6.43 -0.53 6.23
C ALA A 138 -6.80 0.70 5.39
N CYS A 139 -6.08 1.82 5.56
CA CYS A 139 -6.32 3.02 4.74
C CYS A 139 -6.09 2.75 3.24
N LEU A 140 -4.99 2.05 2.91
CA LEU A 140 -4.67 1.71 1.53
C LEU A 140 -5.62 0.65 0.94
N SER A 141 -6.12 -0.27 1.77
CA SER A 141 -7.11 -1.29 1.38
C SER A 141 -8.40 -0.66 0.87
N LEU A 142 -8.88 0.41 1.54
CA LEU A 142 -10.08 1.15 1.13
C LEU A 142 -9.95 1.81 -0.25
N VAL A 143 -8.72 2.01 -0.74
CA VAL A 143 -8.44 2.71 -2.00
C VAL A 143 -8.08 1.76 -3.15
N THR A 144 -7.59 0.57 -2.83
CA THR A 144 -7.00 -0.33 -3.83
C THR A 144 -7.93 -1.49 -4.14
N TRP A 145 -7.88 -2.55 -3.34
CA TRP A 145 -8.54 -3.81 -3.67
C TRP A 145 -10.06 -3.72 -3.58
N ILE A 146 -10.60 -2.99 -2.59
CA ILE A 146 -12.05 -2.85 -2.40
C ILE A 146 -12.70 -2.20 -3.63
N PRO A 147 -12.29 -0.99 -4.08
CA PRO A 147 -12.89 -0.40 -5.27
C PRO A 147 -12.57 -1.20 -6.54
N CYS A 148 -11.40 -1.83 -6.66
CA CYS A 148 -11.09 -2.69 -7.80
C CYS A 148 -12.03 -3.90 -7.91
N LEU A 149 -12.32 -4.58 -6.79
CA LEU A 149 -13.27 -5.69 -6.76
C LEU A 149 -14.70 -5.21 -6.99
N LEU A 150 -15.07 -4.03 -6.51
CA LEU A 150 -16.37 -3.42 -6.81
C LEU A 150 -16.55 -3.24 -8.32
N LEU A 151 -15.52 -2.72 -9.02
CA LEU A 151 -15.54 -2.61 -10.48
C LEU A 151 -15.65 -3.98 -11.17
N PHE A 152 -14.99 -5.02 -10.66
CA PHE A 152 -15.11 -6.38 -11.18
C PHE A 152 -16.53 -6.94 -11.04
N VAL A 153 -17.14 -6.76 -9.86
CA VAL A 153 -18.53 -7.18 -9.61
C VAL A 153 -19.50 -6.41 -10.49
N PHE A 154 -19.29 -5.09 -10.66
CA PHE A 154 -20.10 -4.26 -11.54
C PHE A 154 -20.01 -4.70 -13.01
N GLN A 155 -18.81 -5.09 -13.47
CA GLN A 155 -18.64 -5.68 -14.79
C GLN A 155 -19.41 -7.00 -14.95
N GLY A 156 -19.34 -7.87 -13.93
CA GLY A 156 -20.09 -9.12 -13.92
C GLY A 156 -21.60 -8.91 -13.98
N TYR A 157 -22.11 -7.91 -13.27
CA TYR A 157 -23.54 -7.54 -13.30
C TYR A 157 -23.99 -6.97 -14.64
N SER A 158 -23.14 -6.18 -15.30
CA SER A 158 -23.50 -5.47 -16.54
C SER A 158 -23.35 -6.32 -17.81
N SER A 159 -22.80 -7.54 -17.70
CA SER A 159 -22.51 -8.42 -18.83
C SER A 159 -23.64 -9.43 -19.06
N GLU A 160 -23.97 -9.73 -20.32
CA GLU A 160 -25.11 -10.60 -20.71
C GLU A 160 -24.87 -12.11 -20.50
N GLN A 161 -23.61 -12.54 -20.33
CA GLN A 161 -23.19 -13.94 -20.11
C GLN A 161 -22.59 -14.13 -18.70
N PRO A 162 -22.38 -15.37 -18.20
CA PRO A 162 -21.70 -15.63 -16.91
C PRO A 162 -20.20 -15.30 -16.94
N TRP A 163 -19.86 -14.06 -17.31
CA TRP A 163 -18.52 -13.51 -17.41
C TRP A 163 -17.78 -13.58 -16.08
N LEU A 164 -18.49 -13.38 -14.97
CA LEU A 164 -17.92 -13.43 -13.62
C LEU A 164 -17.25 -14.78 -13.32
N MET A 165 -17.92 -15.89 -13.65
CA MET A 165 -17.43 -17.24 -13.39
C MET A 165 -16.25 -17.60 -14.30
N ALA A 166 -16.27 -17.13 -15.55
CA ALA A 166 -15.16 -17.31 -16.47
C ALA A 166 -13.90 -16.51 -16.07
N ASN A 167 -14.06 -15.42 -15.31
CA ASN A 167 -12.99 -14.46 -15.00
C ASN A 167 -12.65 -14.36 -13.51
N LEU A 168 -12.95 -15.38 -12.70
CA LEU A 168 -12.61 -15.38 -11.26
C LEU A 168 -11.11 -15.19 -10.99
N ARG A 169 -10.25 -15.62 -11.93
CA ARG A 169 -8.81 -15.35 -11.89
C ARG A 169 -8.50 -13.85 -11.82
N ILE A 170 -9.27 -13.00 -12.49
CA ILE A 170 -9.08 -11.55 -12.45
C ILE A 170 -9.37 -11.01 -11.05
N ALA A 171 -10.45 -11.46 -10.41
CA ALA A 171 -10.77 -11.05 -9.03
C ALA A 171 -9.66 -11.48 -8.05
N ALA A 172 -9.23 -12.74 -8.13
CA ALA A 172 -8.13 -13.25 -7.31
C ALA A 172 -6.82 -12.47 -7.57
N GLY A 173 -6.52 -12.17 -8.83
CA GLY A 173 -5.35 -11.40 -9.23
C GLY A 173 -5.40 -9.94 -8.78
N LEU A 174 -6.56 -9.28 -8.86
CA LEU A 174 -6.78 -7.93 -8.33
C LEU A 174 -6.55 -7.90 -6.83
N MET A 175 -7.12 -8.84 -6.09
CA MET A 175 -6.96 -8.93 -4.64
C MET A 175 -5.51 -9.24 -4.26
N ALA A 176 -4.89 -10.28 -4.83
CA ALA A 176 -3.51 -10.64 -4.51
C ALA A 176 -2.52 -9.53 -4.92
N GLY A 177 -2.67 -8.98 -6.12
CA GLY A 177 -1.77 -7.96 -6.65
C GLY A 177 -1.81 -6.64 -5.87
N SER A 178 -3.00 -6.23 -5.43
CA SER A 178 -3.16 -5.06 -4.56
C SER A 178 -2.64 -5.32 -3.15
N LEU A 179 -2.94 -6.49 -2.54
CA LEU A 179 -2.43 -6.84 -1.21
C LEU A 179 -0.89 -6.84 -1.17
N ILE A 180 -0.23 -7.45 -2.17
CA ILE A 180 1.23 -7.45 -2.29
C ILE A 180 1.78 -6.02 -2.32
N TRP A 181 1.15 -5.15 -3.12
CA TRP A 181 1.55 -3.75 -3.21
C TRP A 181 1.35 -2.98 -1.90
N ILE A 182 0.20 -3.15 -1.24
CA ILE A 182 -0.10 -2.49 0.04
C ILE A 182 0.91 -2.92 1.12
N VAL A 183 1.24 -4.21 1.18
CA VAL A 183 2.23 -4.73 2.13
C VAL A 183 3.60 -4.10 1.88
N LEU A 184 4.05 -4.07 0.62
CA LEU A 184 5.31 -3.44 0.23
C LEU A 184 5.33 -1.96 0.61
N LEU A 185 4.29 -1.20 0.24
CA LEU A 185 4.18 0.22 0.54
C LEU A 185 4.11 0.50 2.05
N SER A 186 3.41 -0.34 2.80
CA SER A 186 3.26 -0.16 4.25
C SER A 186 4.60 -0.38 4.96
N PHE A 187 5.35 -1.43 4.62
CA PHE A 187 6.67 -1.64 5.20
C PHE A 187 7.67 -0.56 4.78
N LEU A 188 7.73 -0.24 3.49
CA LEU A 188 8.65 0.76 2.95
C LEU A 188 8.36 2.15 3.51
N GLY A 189 7.08 2.55 3.51
CA GLY A 189 6.62 3.83 4.03
C GLY A 189 6.96 4.02 5.50
N LEU A 190 6.66 3.03 6.34
CA LEU A 190 6.98 3.09 7.77
C LEU A 190 8.49 3.07 8.02
N ALA A 191 9.25 2.25 7.28
CA ALA A 191 10.70 2.16 7.41
C ALA A 191 11.41 3.47 7.08
N MET A 192 11.05 4.10 5.97
CA MET A 192 11.65 5.39 5.58
C MET A 192 11.23 6.51 6.51
N SER A 193 9.97 6.51 6.97
CA SER A 193 9.47 7.47 7.95
C SER A 193 10.19 7.38 9.30
N SER A 194 10.65 6.18 9.69
CA SER A 194 11.37 6.00 10.96
C SER A 194 12.74 6.67 10.99
N ARG A 195 13.36 6.91 9.83
CA ARG A 195 14.70 7.53 9.76
C ARG A 195 14.66 9.04 9.67
N VAL A 196 13.54 9.62 9.28
CA VAL A 196 13.43 11.03 9.00
C VAL A 196 12.45 11.66 9.98
N LYS A 197 12.95 12.57 10.82
CA LYS A 197 12.11 13.31 11.79
C LYS A 197 11.21 14.34 11.09
N TRP A 198 11.64 14.86 9.95
CA TRP A 198 10.92 15.90 9.21
C TRP A 198 9.93 15.30 8.22
N ARG A 199 8.64 15.58 8.42
CA ARG A 199 7.54 15.03 7.62
C ARG A 199 7.73 15.24 6.10
N VAL A 200 8.03 16.47 5.68
CA VAL A 200 8.15 16.80 4.25
C VAL A 200 9.31 16.04 3.61
N ALA A 201 10.45 15.96 4.30
CA ALA A 201 11.59 15.17 3.86
C ALA A 201 11.26 13.67 3.80
N ALA A 202 10.52 13.14 4.78
CA ALA A 202 10.11 11.73 4.80
C ALA A 202 9.19 11.37 3.62
N THR A 203 8.23 12.23 3.26
CA THR A 203 7.40 12.08 2.06
C THR A 203 8.26 12.02 0.80
N GLY A 204 9.22 12.94 0.66
CA GLY A 204 10.15 12.95 -0.49
C GLY A 204 11.01 11.68 -0.57
N VAL A 205 11.48 11.18 0.57
CA VAL A 205 12.29 9.94 0.63
C VAL A 205 11.49 8.72 0.17
N ILE A 206 10.20 8.62 0.52
CA ILE A 206 9.34 7.49 0.08
C ILE A 206 9.28 7.44 -1.46
N PHE A 207 9.08 8.59 -2.12
CA PHE A 207 9.11 8.65 -3.57
C PHE A 207 10.51 8.36 -4.12
N ALA A 208 11.55 8.94 -3.54
CA ALA A 208 12.94 8.74 -3.96
C ALA A 208 13.33 7.25 -3.94
N VAL A 209 12.93 6.50 -2.92
CA VAL A 209 13.24 5.07 -2.78
C VAL A 209 12.54 4.22 -3.85
N VAL A 210 11.39 4.65 -4.38
CA VAL A 210 10.69 3.93 -5.47
C VAL A 210 11.24 4.35 -6.84
N PHE A 211 11.49 5.64 -7.06
CA PHE A 211 11.83 6.18 -8.37
C PHE A 211 13.33 6.14 -8.70
N ILE A 212 14.22 6.40 -7.73
CA ILE A 212 15.67 6.42 -8.00
C ILE A 212 16.15 5.02 -8.43
N PRO A 213 15.82 3.93 -7.71
CA PRO A 213 16.20 2.59 -8.17
C PRO A 213 15.56 2.23 -9.51
N ALA A 214 14.33 2.68 -9.78
CA ALA A 214 13.68 2.46 -11.07
C ALA A 214 14.43 3.14 -12.23
N GLY A 215 14.89 4.39 -12.04
CA GLY A 215 15.71 5.11 -13.01
C GLY A 215 17.06 4.43 -13.24
N ILE A 216 17.76 4.06 -12.16
CA ILE A 216 19.04 3.35 -12.24
C ILE A 216 18.86 2.00 -12.95
N GLY A 217 17.81 1.26 -12.63
CA GLY A 217 17.48 -0.01 -13.27
C GLY A 217 17.22 0.13 -14.78
N GLY A 218 16.52 1.21 -15.17
CA GLY A 218 16.30 1.55 -16.58
C GLY A 218 17.61 1.88 -17.32
N ILE A 219 18.52 2.61 -16.69
CA ILE A 219 19.84 2.92 -17.26
C ILE A 219 20.67 1.64 -17.43
N ILE A 220 20.71 0.77 -16.40
CA ILE A 220 21.42 -0.51 -16.47
C ILE A 220 20.85 -1.37 -17.60
N MET A 221 19.52 -1.46 -17.70
CA MET A 221 18.85 -2.19 -18.78
C MET A 221 19.21 -1.61 -20.15
N ALA A 222 19.25 -0.29 -20.31
CA ALA A 222 19.57 0.36 -21.57
C ALA A 222 21.03 0.13 -22.01
N ILE A 223 21.98 0.21 -21.08
CA ILE A 223 23.42 0.10 -21.36
C ILE A 223 23.82 -1.38 -21.50
N LEU A 224 23.52 -2.20 -20.50
CA LEU A 224 23.96 -3.61 -20.46
C LEU A 224 23.04 -4.53 -21.26
N ARG A 225 21.91 -4.02 -21.78
CA ARG A 225 20.87 -4.82 -22.47
C ARG A 225 20.44 -6.04 -21.66
N THR A 226 20.45 -5.91 -20.34
CA THR A 226 20.17 -7.00 -19.40
C THR A 226 18.86 -6.79 -18.68
N LYS A 227 18.08 -7.86 -18.51
CA LYS A 227 16.80 -7.82 -17.78
C LYS A 227 16.95 -7.62 -16.29
N TRP A 228 18.11 -7.95 -15.71
CA TRP A 228 18.36 -7.87 -14.28
C TRP A 228 18.33 -6.43 -13.73
N GLY A 229 18.60 -5.42 -14.57
CA GLY A 229 18.42 -4.01 -14.20
C GLY A 229 16.98 -3.69 -13.82
N LEU A 230 15.99 -4.39 -14.40
CA LEU A 230 14.58 -4.20 -14.10
C LEU A 230 14.19 -4.62 -12.69
N LEU A 231 14.99 -5.45 -12.00
CA LEU A 231 14.73 -5.79 -10.60
C LEU A 231 14.80 -4.58 -9.65
N LEU A 232 15.48 -3.49 -10.05
CA LEU A 232 15.47 -2.25 -9.30
C LEU A 232 14.23 -1.40 -9.57
N ASN A 233 13.49 -1.68 -10.65
CA ASN A 233 12.30 -0.96 -11.05
C ASN A 233 11.05 -1.61 -10.43
N ALA A 234 10.75 -1.22 -9.19
CA ALA A 234 9.60 -1.73 -8.46
C ALA A 234 8.27 -1.57 -9.23
N PRO A 235 7.95 -0.41 -9.85
CA PRO A 235 6.76 -0.29 -10.71
C PRO A 235 6.71 -1.31 -11.85
N ALA A 236 7.84 -1.56 -12.53
CA ALA A 236 7.88 -2.53 -13.62
C ALA A 236 7.71 -3.98 -13.15
N ILE A 237 8.37 -4.34 -12.05
CA ILE A 237 8.19 -5.66 -11.41
C ILE A 237 6.73 -5.89 -11.04
N MET A 238 6.09 -4.89 -10.44
CA MET A 238 4.69 -4.99 -10.02
C MET A 238 3.74 -5.07 -11.20
N THR A 239 4.00 -4.30 -12.26
CA THR A 239 3.22 -4.35 -13.50
C THR A 239 3.28 -5.74 -14.13
N GLN A 240 4.48 -6.34 -14.21
CA GLN A 240 4.64 -7.70 -14.72
C GLN A 240 3.90 -8.71 -13.84
N LEU A 241 4.04 -8.60 -12.51
CA LEU A 241 3.35 -9.46 -11.55
C LEU A 241 1.83 -9.37 -11.70
N TRP A 242 1.27 -8.17 -11.87
CA TRP A 242 -0.16 -7.97 -12.10
C TRP A 242 -0.62 -8.59 -13.42
N GLN A 243 0.14 -8.41 -14.51
CA GLN A 243 -0.18 -9.03 -15.79
C GLN A 243 -0.23 -10.56 -15.69
N GLN A 244 0.73 -11.17 -14.97
CA GLN A 244 0.74 -12.61 -14.73
C GLN A 244 -0.44 -13.07 -13.85
N LEU A 245 -0.71 -12.38 -12.74
CA LEU A 245 -1.79 -12.72 -11.82
C LEU A 245 -3.15 -12.63 -12.51
N LEU A 246 -3.40 -11.55 -13.25
CA LEU A 246 -4.66 -11.32 -13.96
C LEU A 246 -4.78 -12.11 -15.28
N GLY A 247 -3.69 -12.72 -15.76
CA GLY A 247 -3.66 -13.44 -17.04
C GLY A 247 -3.70 -12.50 -18.26
N ALA A 248 -3.24 -11.26 -18.11
CA ALA A 248 -3.13 -10.29 -19.19
C ALA A 248 -1.85 -10.54 -20.03
N PRO A 249 -1.86 -10.18 -21.33
CA PRO A 249 -0.66 -10.25 -22.15
C PRO A 249 0.45 -9.39 -21.56
N VAL A 250 1.66 -9.95 -21.50
CA VAL A 250 2.83 -9.26 -20.98
C VAL A 250 3.17 -8.11 -21.92
N SER A 251 3.21 -6.88 -21.40
CA SER A 251 3.48 -5.67 -22.21
C SER A 251 4.96 -5.52 -22.55
N MET A 252 5.83 -6.21 -21.81
CA MET A 252 7.27 -6.17 -22.00
C MET A 252 7.72 -7.13 -23.10
N ARG A 253 8.77 -6.76 -23.86
CA ARG A 253 9.39 -7.65 -24.86
C ARG A 253 9.81 -8.96 -24.18
N ALA A 254 9.64 -10.08 -24.90
CA ALA A 254 9.90 -11.42 -24.39
C ALA A 254 11.30 -11.57 -23.73
N ASP A 255 12.31 -10.92 -24.30
CA ASP A 255 13.70 -10.98 -23.79
C ASP A 255 13.88 -10.35 -22.40
N PHE A 256 13.00 -9.43 -22.03
CA PHE A 256 13.08 -8.65 -20.78
C PHE A 256 12.12 -9.14 -19.69
N VAL A 257 11.40 -10.24 -19.94
CA VAL A 257 10.51 -10.84 -18.93
C VAL A 257 11.36 -11.42 -17.79
N LEU A 258 11.08 -10.96 -16.57
CA LEU A 258 11.74 -11.45 -15.36
C LEU A 258 11.17 -12.80 -14.94
N PRO A 259 11.99 -13.73 -14.42
CA PRO A 259 11.49 -14.95 -13.79
C PRO A 259 10.68 -14.64 -12.52
N ASP A 260 9.58 -15.35 -12.29
CA ASP A 260 8.69 -15.14 -11.14
C ASP A 260 9.41 -15.28 -9.80
N ALA A 261 10.36 -16.23 -9.71
CA ALA A 261 11.19 -16.42 -8.53
C ALA A 261 12.06 -15.19 -8.21
N ALA A 262 12.56 -14.49 -9.24
CA ALA A 262 13.37 -13.29 -9.05
C ALA A 262 12.52 -12.11 -8.57
N ILE A 263 11.29 -11.99 -9.09
CA ILE A 263 10.30 -11.00 -8.63
C ILE A 263 9.99 -11.21 -7.15
N LEU A 264 9.61 -12.44 -6.77
CA LEU A 264 9.27 -12.78 -5.39
C LEU A 264 10.47 -12.58 -4.45
N ALA A 265 11.66 -12.99 -4.86
CA ALA A 265 12.88 -12.79 -4.08
C ALA A 265 13.17 -11.31 -3.84
N MET A 266 13.01 -10.46 -4.86
CA MET A 266 13.23 -9.01 -4.72
C MET A 266 12.19 -8.36 -3.81
N LEU A 267 10.90 -8.70 -3.95
CA LEU A 267 9.84 -8.20 -3.07
C LEU A 267 10.06 -8.62 -1.62
N ALA A 268 10.43 -9.89 -1.39
CA ALA A 268 10.75 -10.41 -0.08
C ALA A 268 11.98 -9.71 0.52
N ALA A 269 13.02 -9.47 -0.29
CA ALA A 269 14.22 -8.75 0.13
C ALA A 269 13.90 -7.31 0.55
N VAL A 270 13.10 -6.57 -0.23
CA VAL A 270 12.69 -5.20 0.10
C VAL A 270 11.89 -5.16 1.40
N CYS A 271 10.95 -6.09 1.60
CA CYS A 271 10.20 -6.20 2.84
C CYS A 271 11.10 -6.54 4.03
N ALA A 272 12.01 -7.52 3.89
CA ALA A 272 12.94 -7.93 4.94
C ALA A 272 13.89 -6.78 5.35
N VAL A 273 14.43 -6.05 4.37
CA VAL A 273 15.26 -4.87 4.61
C VAL A 273 14.46 -3.78 5.33
N SER A 274 13.21 -3.53 4.92
CA SER A 274 12.34 -2.54 5.56
C SER A 274 12.03 -2.89 7.03
N VAL A 275 11.74 -4.17 7.31
CA VAL A 275 11.53 -4.66 8.68
C VAL A 275 12.81 -4.54 9.51
N TYR A 276 13.97 -4.88 8.93
CA TYR A 276 15.26 -4.72 9.59
C TYR A 276 15.53 -3.25 9.96
N ILE A 277 15.28 -2.32 9.04
CA ILE A 277 15.43 -0.87 9.26
C ILE A 277 14.52 -0.40 10.41
N LEU A 278 13.25 -0.81 10.41
CA LEU A 278 12.27 -0.49 11.45
C LEU A 278 12.72 -1.00 12.82
N ASN A 279 13.12 -2.28 12.88
CA ASN A 279 13.53 -2.91 14.13
C ASN A 279 14.83 -2.31 14.69
N ALA A 280 15.76 -1.93 13.80
CA ALA A 280 17.00 -1.28 14.21
C ALA A 280 16.76 0.10 14.84
N ARG A 281 15.79 0.86 14.30
CA ARG A 281 15.52 2.24 14.72
C ARG A 281 14.62 2.34 15.96
N ILE A 282 13.64 1.44 16.11
CA ILE A 282 12.68 1.48 17.22
C ILE A 282 13.33 0.85 18.47
N ARG A 283 14.06 1.67 19.23
CA ARG A 283 14.65 1.32 20.52
C ARG A 283 14.14 2.25 21.62
N ALA A 284 13.87 1.68 22.80
CA ALA A 284 13.30 2.39 23.95
C ALA A 284 14.26 3.41 24.61
N ARG A 285 15.57 3.34 24.31
CA ARG A 285 16.56 4.33 24.70
C ARG A 285 17.51 4.58 23.52
N GLU A 286 17.55 5.82 23.02
CA GLU A 286 18.78 6.33 22.43
C GLU A 286 19.74 6.53 23.61
N VAL A 287 20.79 5.70 23.73
CA VAL A 287 21.85 5.96 24.69
C VAL A 287 22.55 7.21 24.20
N VAL A 288 22.23 8.36 24.81
CA VAL A 288 23.03 9.57 24.66
C VAL A 288 24.39 9.22 25.25
N ARG A 289 25.34 8.86 24.37
CA ARG A 289 26.76 8.90 24.73
C ARG A 289 27.08 10.39 24.79
N GLY A 290 27.13 10.91 26.00
CA GLY A 290 27.65 12.24 26.30
C GLY A 290 29.13 12.33 25.92
#